data_AF-I4A0A8-F1
#
_entry.id   AF-I4A0A8-F1
#
_cell.length_a   1.000
_cell.length_b   1.000
_cell.length_c   1.000
_cell.angle_alpha   90.00
_cell.angle_beta   90.00
_cell.angle_gamma   90.00
#
_symmetry.space_group_name_H-M   'P 1'
#
loop_
_entity.id
_entity.type
_entity.pdbx_description
1 polymer ?
#
loop_
_entity_poly.entity_id
_entity_poly.type
_entity_poly.pdbx_seq_one_letter_code
_entity_poly.pdbx_strand_id
1 'polypeptide(L)' 'MNETITKKMVQEFFPKASVKEEKDTFKIHAEELKLEDLAEFHYTYSKFGTLKRSGTGITLTIKK' A
#
# COMPACT_ATOMS: atom_id res chain seq x y z
N MET A 1 -15.45 -9.00 4.24
CA MET A 1 -14.87 -9.61 3.02
C MET A 1 -13.36 -9.58 3.19
N ASN A 2 -12.68 -10.73 3.16
CA ASN A 2 -11.21 -10.82 3.10
C ASN A 2 -10.85 -10.98 1.63
N GLU A 3 -10.85 -9.89 0.87
CA GLU A 3 -10.27 -9.90 -0.47
C GLU A 3 -8.74 -9.89 -0.33
N THR A 4 -8.10 -10.93 -0.84
CA THR A 4 -6.64 -11.00 -0.99
C THR A 4 -6.20 -9.80 -1.82
N ILE A 5 -5.31 -8.96 -1.28
CA ILE A 5 -4.82 -7.81 -2.04
C ILE A 5 -3.98 -8.35 -3.21
N THR A 6 -4.19 -7.82 -4.40
CA THR A 6 -3.36 -8.16 -5.57
C THR A 6 -2.49 -6.98 -5.94
N LYS A 7 -1.32 -7.27 -6.53
CA LYS A 7 -0.44 -6.24 -7.09
C LYS A 7 -1.16 -5.35 -8.12
N LYS A 8 -2.10 -5.92 -8.89
CA LYS A 8 -2.89 -5.20 -9.89
C LYS A 8 -3.77 -4.13 -9.25
N MET A 9 -4.52 -4.46 -8.19
CA MET A 9 -5.30 -3.47 -7.42
C MET A 9 -4.42 -2.34 -6.90
N VAL A 10 -3.28 -2.66 -6.32
CA VAL A 10 -2.33 -1.65 -5.81
C VAL A 10 -1.83 -0.74 -6.94
N GLN A 11 -1.55 -1.28 -8.13
CA GLN A 11 -1.11 -0.47 -9.27
C GLN A 11 -2.24 0.37 -9.88
N GLU A 12 -3.51 -0.05 -9.76
CA GLU A 12 -4.66 0.75 -10.19
C GLU A 12 -4.91 1.93 -9.25
N PHE A 13 -4.82 1.73 -7.92
CA PHE A 13 -4.92 2.80 -6.93
C PHE A 13 -3.67 3.69 -6.88
N PHE A 14 -2.49 3.10 -7.07
CA PHE A 14 -1.20 3.78 -6.97
C PHE A 14 -0.33 3.56 -8.21
N PRO A 15 -0.72 4.09 -9.40
CA PRO A 15 -0.04 3.82 -10.66
C PRO A 15 1.41 4.33 -10.73
N LYS A 16 1.75 5.31 -9.88
CA LYS A 16 3.10 5.88 -9.76
C LYS A 16 3.87 5.37 -8.52
N ALA A 17 3.27 4.50 -7.71
CA ALA A 17 3.97 3.95 -6.54
C ALA A 17 4.89 2.80 -6.94
N SER A 18 6.02 2.71 -6.26
CA SER A 18 6.92 1.57 -6.36
C SER A 18 6.39 0.43 -5.50
N VAL A 19 5.91 -0.65 -6.14
CA VAL A 19 5.35 -1.82 -5.46
C VAL A 19 6.35 -2.95 -5.47
N LYS A 20 6.85 -3.31 -4.29
CA LYS A 20 7.71 -4.48 -4.06
C LYS A 20 6.90 -5.60 -3.43
N GLU A 21 6.82 -6.73 -4.11
CA GLU A 21 6.19 -7.94 -3.58
C GLU A 21 7.21 -8.73 -2.75
N GLU A 22 6.86 -9.04 -1.51
CA GLU A 22 7.59 -9.97 -0.65
C GLU A 22 6.75 -11.24 -0.42
N LYS A 23 7.28 -12.22 0.32
CA LYS A 23 6.69 -13.57 0.44
C LYS A 23 5.22 -13.53 0.87
N ASP A 24 4.92 -12.75 1.90
CA ASP A 24 3.59 -12.65 2.53
C ASP A 24 3.01 -11.22 2.51
N THR A 25 3.71 -10.25 1.92
CA THR A 25 3.35 -8.84 1.97
C THR A 25 3.63 -8.09 0.66
N PHE A 26 2.98 -6.94 0.48
CA PHE A 26 3.34 -5.93 -0.51
C PHE A 26 3.86 -4.68 0.21
N LYS A 27 4.99 -4.14 -0.25
CA LYS A 27 5.51 -2.83 0.14
C LYS A 27 5.26 -1.84 -0.98
N ILE A 28 4.53 -0.78 -0.67
CA ILE A 28 4.07 0.23 -1.61
C ILE A 28 4.71 1.54 -1.19
N HIS A 29 5.67 2.04 -1.96
CA HIS A 29 6.29 3.33 -1.72
C HIS A 29 5.71 4.37 -2.67
N ALA A 30 5.06 5.40 -2.12
CA ALA A 30 4.52 6.53 -2.86
C ALA A 30 5.11 7.85 -2.33
N GLU A 31 5.14 8.88 -3.17
CA GLU A 31 5.51 10.23 -2.75
C GLU A 31 4.49 10.82 -1.76
N GLU A 32 4.93 11.80 -0.96
CA GLU A 32 4.26 12.24 0.28
C GLU A 32 2.82 12.79 0.10
N LEU A 33 2.46 13.18 -1.12
CA LEU A 33 1.13 13.70 -1.50
C LEU A 33 0.01 12.64 -1.50
N LYS A 34 0.28 11.39 -1.12
CA LYS A 34 -0.67 10.25 -1.20
C LYS A 34 -0.96 9.55 0.12
N LEU A 35 -0.75 10.23 1.25
CA LEU A 35 -1.01 9.64 2.58
C LEU A 35 -2.47 9.25 2.78
N GLU A 36 -3.39 10.12 2.35
CA GLU A 36 -4.83 9.90 2.48
C GLU A 36 -5.28 8.71 1.62
N ASP A 37 -4.85 8.65 0.35
CA ASP A 37 -5.11 7.50 -0.53
C ASP A 37 -4.57 6.18 0.06
N LEU A 38 -3.35 6.18 0.61
CA LEU A 38 -2.75 4.98 1.23
C LEU A 38 -3.46 4.58 2.52
N ALA A 39 -3.90 5.55 3.33
CA ALA A 39 -4.64 5.30 4.55
C ALA A 39 -6.05 4.77 4.27
N GLU A 40 -6.72 5.31 3.25
CA GLU A 40 -8.03 4.83 2.79
C GLU A 40 -7.93 3.43 2.20
N PHE A 41 -6.91 3.17 1.37
CA PHE A 41 -6.66 1.82 0.84
C PHE A 41 -6.35 0.82 1.96
N HIS A 42 -5.54 1.21 2.95
CA HIS A 42 -5.28 0.41 4.13
C HIS A 42 -6.56 0.10 4.91
N TYR A 43 -7.39 1.11 5.20
CA TYR A 43 -8.62 0.93 5.96
C TYR A 43 -9.65 0.06 5.23
N THR A 44 -9.75 0.24 3.91
CA THR A 44 -10.73 -0.44 3.05
C THR A 44 -10.38 -1.90 2.82
N TYR A 45 -9.12 -2.20 2.50
CA TYR A 45 -8.74 -3.52 2.00
C TYR A 45 -7.86 -4.34 2.94
N SER A 46 -7.21 -3.72 3.94
CA SER A 46 -6.26 -4.43 4.78
C SER A 46 -6.18 -3.85 6.19
N LYS A 47 -6.99 -4.38 7.12
CA LYS A 47 -6.83 -4.12 8.57
C LYS A 47 -5.47 -4.55 9.16
N PHE A 48 -4.59 -5.17 8.36
CA PHE A 48 -3.31 -5.74 8.78
C PHE A 48 -2.09 -5.15 8.04
N GLY A 49 -2.16 -3.90 7.60
CA GLY A 49 -0.99 -3.20 7.08
C GLY A 49 -0.28 -2.32 8.10
N THR A 50 0.95 -1.91 7.79
CA THR A 50 1.70 -0.90 8.52
C THR A 50 2.03 0.23 7.56
N LEU A 51 1.57 1.44 7.89
CA LEU A 51 1.85 2.65 7.13
C LEU A 51 2.99 3.41 7.82
N LYS A 52 4.11 3.62 7.12
CA LYS A 52 5.30 4.29 7.64
C LYS A 52 5.68 5.46 6.73
N ARG A 53 5.73 6.67 7.30
CA ARG A 53 6.28 7.85 6.61
C ARG A 53 7.80 7.83 6.70
N SER A 54 8.48 8.04 5.58
CA SER A 54 9.92 8.27 5.47
C SER A 54 10.11 9.63 4.79
N GLY A 55 11.17 10.39 5.08
CA GLY A 55 11.25 11.81 4.69
C GLY A 55 11.03 12.16 3.20
N THR A 56 11.11 11.20 2.27
CA THR A 56 10.84 11.38 0.83
C THR A 56 9.50 10.79 0.36
N GLY A 57 8.70 10.19 1.24
CA GLY A 57 7.45 9.51 0.85
C GLY A 57 6.85 8.61 1.92
N ILE A 58 5.86 7.82 1.54
CA ILE A 58 5.10 6.97 2.44
C ILE A 58 5.20 5.54 1.95
N THR A 59 5.49 4.64 2.88
CA THR A 59 5.59 3.22 2.62
C THR A 59 4.45 2.51 3.33
N LEU A 60 3.53 1.94 2.55
CA LEU A 60 2.47 1.07 3.05
C LEU A 60 2.92 -0.38 2.88
N THR A 61 3.00 -1.12 3.98
CA THR A 61 3.22 -2.57 3.96
C THR A 61 1.90 -3.25 4.24
N ILE A 62 1.39 -4.10 3.36
CA ILE A 62 0.12 -4.83 3.54
C ILE A 62 0.37 -6.32 3.39
N LYS A 63 -0.42 -7.16 4.08
CA LYS A 63 -0.36 -8.60 3.91
C LYS A 63 -1.09 -9.01 2.63
N LYS A 64 -0.60 -10.06 1.96
CA LYS A 64 -1.31 -10.70 0.83
C LYS A 64 -2.63 -11.28 1.30
#